data_AF-V6LWG1-F1
#
_entry.id   AF-V6LWG1-F1
#
_cell.length_a   1.000
_cell.length_b   1.000
_cell.length_c   1.000
_cell.angle_alpha   90.00
_cell.angle_beta   90.00
_cell.angle_gamma   90.00
#
_symmetry.space_group_name_H-M   'P 1'
#
loop_
_entity.id
_entity.type
_entity.pdbx_description
1 polymer ?
#
loop_
_entity_poly.entity_id
_entity_poly.type
_entity_poly.pdbx_seq_one_letter_code
_entity_poly.pdbx_strand_id
1 'polypeptide(L)'
;MAACSSDSPCPNFSYCPESGAQVCTPCSENCTSCISTDICEVCAEGFVWQTNGRCAKACDSLQIMHFCNNGKAEICSPLSGMNTPCSCGIAKNCAICSSPATCFSCLQGFQLNEDGSCDSCLPGSQQIGAHCYGVGNSHAIPDWQAALIIFLSLEVIWGVLGMVSYFGAKRLITIRDVKAQIQAQSDTKNE
;
A
#
# COMPACT_ATOMS: atom_id res chain seq x y z
N MET A 1 38.24 -11.55 -11.80
CA MET A 1 36.83 -11.86 -11.47
C MET A 1 36.60 -13.32 -11.82
N ALA A 2 35.95 -14.09 -10.94
CA ALA A 2 35.74 -15.53 -11.15
C ALA A 2 34.53 -15.76 -12.06
N ALA A 3 34.62 -16.74 -12.97
CA ALA A 3 33.46 -17.20 -13.72
C ALA A 3 32.45 -17.89 -12.78
N CYS A 4 31.17 -17.84 -13.13
CA CYS A 4 30.11 -18.44 -12.32
C CYS A 4 29.17 -19.31 -13.16
N SER A 5 28.57 -20.30 -12.50
CA SER A 5 27.58 -21.21 -13.08
C SER A 5 26.77 -21.88 -11.96
N SER A 6 25.82 -22.75 -12.31
CA SER A 6 25.09 -23.57 -11.35
C SER A 6 26.00 -24.43 -10.47
N ASP A 7 27.10 -24.93 -11.04
CA ASP A 7 28.06 -25.82 -10.36
C ASP A 7 29.17 -25.05 -9.63
N SER A 8 29.28 -23.74 -9.90
CA SER A 8 30.27 -22.86 -9.31
C SER A 8 29.59 -21.54 -8.91
N PRO A 9 28.81 -21.55 -7.80
CA PRO A 9 28.12 -20.36 -7.33
C PRO A 9 29.12 -19.31 -6.86
N CYS A 10 28.70 -18.05 -6.93
CA CYS A 10 29.51 -16.93 -6.45
C CYS A 10 29.63 -16.95 -4.92
N PRO A 11 30.77 -16.48 -4.37
CA PRO A 11 30.90 -16.27 -2.94
C PRO A 11 29.95 -15.15 -2.47
N ASN A 12 29.75 -15.06 -1.15
CA ASN A 12 29.04 -13.95 -0.51
C ASN A 12 29.54 -12.60 -1.03
N PHE A 13 28.67 -11.59 -1.00
CA PHE A 13 28.90 -10.24 -1.53
C PHE A 13 28.98 -10.15 -3.06
N SER A 14 28.63 -11.22 -3.78
CA SER A 14 28.57 -11.21 -5.25
C SER A 14 27.44 -12.10 -5.78
N TYR A 15 27.02 -11.83 -7.00
CA TYR A 15 25.98 -12.58 -7.70
C TYR A 15 26.44 -12.96 -9.12
N CYS A 16 25.80 -13.99 -9.67
CA CYS A 16 25.98 -14.40 -11.05
C CYS A 16 24.89 -13.76 -11.92
N PRO A 17 25.21 -12.92 -12.92
CA PRO A 17 24.20 -12.30 -13.78
C PRO A 17 23.41 -13.33 -14.58
N GLU A 18 22.08 -13.18 -14.63
CA GLU A 18 21.22 -14.05 -15.46
C GLU A 18 21.46 -13.84 -16.97
N SER A 19 22.00 -12.68 -17.36
CA SER A 19 22.35 -12.36 -18.74
C SER A 19 23.70 -11.66 -18.82
N GLY A 20 24.39 -11.83 -19.96
CA GLY A 20 25.71 -11.27 -20.18
C GLY A 20 26.85 -12.18 -19.71
N ALA A 21 27.97 -11.57 -19.30
CA ALA A 21 29.16 -12.31 -18.87
C ALA A 21 28.87 -13.08 -17.59
N GLN A 22 29.02 -14.40 -17.64
CA GLN A 22 28.85 -15.33 -16.51
C GLN A 22 30.05 -15.21 -15.56
N VAL A 23 30.15 -14.06 -14.90
CA VAL A 23 31.25 -13.66 -14.03
C VAL A 23 30.66 -13.07 -12.77
N CYS A 24 31.17 -13.49 -11.61
CA CYS A 24 30.73 -12.98 -10.32
C CYS A 24 30.90 -11.47 -10.26
N THR A 25 29.76 -10.79 -10.12
CA THR A 25 29.66 -9.34 -10.04
C THR A 25 29.39 -8.96 -8.59
N PRO A 26 30.11 -7.97 -8.03
CA PRO A 26 29.90 -7.56 -6.64
C PRO A 26 28.49 -7.00 -6.44
N CYS A 27 27.92 -7.27 -5.26
CA CYS A 27 26.69 -6.62 -4.80
C CYS A 27 26.90 -5.13 -4.55
N SER A 28 25.80 -4.38 -4.43
CA SER A 28 25.84 -3.00 -3.94
C SER A 28 26.39 -2.92 -2.51
N GLU A 29 26.84 -1.72 -2.12
CA GLU A 29 27.34 -1.49 -0.77
C GLU A 29 26.32 -1.91 0.29
N ASN A 30 26.83 -2.44 1.40
CA ASN A 30 26.05 -2.87 2.57
C ASN A 30 25.11 -4.06 2.30
N CYS A 31 25.37 -4.82 1.23
CA CYS A 31 24.64 -6.01 0.87
C CYS A 31 25.52 -7.26 0.96
N THR A 32 25.08 -8.29 1.70
CA THR A 32 25.80 -9.56 1.84
C THR A 32 25.40 -10.59 0.79
N SER A 33 24.15 -10.58 0.32
CA SER A 33 23.69 -11.39 -0.81
C SER A 33 22.71 -10.61 -1.66
N CYS A 34 22.85 -10.72 -2.98
CA CYS A 34 22.05 -9.99 -3.95
C CYS A 34 21.75 -10.87 -5.16
N ILE A 35 20.72 -10.50 -5.91
CA ILE A 35 20.41 -11.12 -7.21
C ILE A 35 20.77 -10.20 -8.39
N SER A 36 20.99 -8.92 -8.10
CA SER A 36 21.46 -7.92 -9.05
C SER A 36 22.23 -6.82 -8.30
N THR A 37 22.83 -5.89 -9.03
CA THR A 37 23.45 -4.70 -8.45
C THR A 37 22.48 -3.87 -7.60
N ASP A 38 21.20 -3.86 -7.97
CA ASP A 38 20.19 -3.00 -7.36
C ASP A 38 19.24 -3.73 -6.40
N ILE A 39 19.29 -5.06 -6.38
CA ILE A 39 18.40 -5.89 -5.56
C ILE A 39 19.23 -6.72 -4.58
N CYS A 40 19.30 -6.21 -3.37
CA CYS A 40 19.85 -6.87 -2.21
C CYS A 40 18.82 -7.75 -1.51
N GLU A 41 19.19 -8.99 -1.25
CA GLU A 41 18.37 -9.95 -0.52
C GLU A 41 18.67 -9.91 0.99
N VAL A 42 19.95 -9.82 1.36
CA VAL A 42 20.36 -9.77 2.77
C VAL A 42 21.31 -8.59 2.97
N CYS A 43 20.93 -7.71 3.89
CA CYS A 43 21.75 -6.57 4.27
C CYS A 43 22.88 -6.98 5.23
N ALA A 44 23.99 -6.26 5.13
CA ALA A 44 25.08 -6.36 6.09
C ALA A 44 24.63 -5.94 7.50
N GLU A 45 25.38 -6.36 8.51
CA GLU A 45 25.13 -5.98 9.90
C GLU A 45 25.10 -4.45 10.05
N GLY A 46 24.12 -3.94 10.80
CA GLY A 46 23.89 -2.49 10.95
C GLY A 46 23.09 -1.85 9.81
N PHE A 47 22.57 -2.65 8.87
CA PHE A 47 21.69 -2.19 7.78
C PHE A 47 20.37 -2.95 7.74
N VAL A 48 19.33 -2.29 7.22
CA VAL A 48 17.98 -2.83 7.07
C VAL A 48 17.51 -2.72 5.63
N TRP A 49 16.78 -3.73 5.19
CA TRP A 49 16.24 -3.80 3.83
C TRP A 49 15.14 -2.76 3.60
N GLN A 50 15.14 -2.19 2.40
CA GLN A 50 14.13 -1.26 1.90
C GLN A 50 13.36 -1.84 0.71
N THR A 51 12.11 -1.42 0.54
CA THR A 51 11.21 -1.86 -0.55
C THR A 51 11.73 -1.60 -1.96
N ASN A 52 12.73 -0.73 -2.13
CA ASN A 52 13.41 -0.50 -3.39
C ASN A 52 14.53 -1.51 -3.69
N GLY A 53 14.70 -2.55 -2.86
CA GLY A 53 15.75 -3.57 -2.99
C GLY A 53 17.11 -3.14 -2.46
N ARG A 54 17.24 -2.00 -1.77
CA ARG A 54 18.51 -1.53 -1.22
C ARG A 54 18.55 -1.64 0.30
N CYS A 55 19.76 -1.55 0.84
CA CYS A 55 20.00 -1.53 2.27
C CYS A 55 20.26 -0.09 2.74
N ALA A 56 19.56 0.33 3.78
CA ALA A 56 19.78 1.60 4.45
C ALA A 56 20.28 1.40 5.87
N LYS A 57 20.86 2.44 6.45
CA LYS A 57 21.38 2.37 7.82
C LYS A 57 20.27 1.95 8.77
N ALA A 58 20.53 0.94 9.60
CA ALA A 58 19.61 0.52 10.65
C ALA A 58 19.61 1.54 11.81
N CYS A 59 18.56 1.49 12.61
CA CYS A 59 18.41 2.30 13.79
C CYS A 59 18.95 1.50 14.98
N ASP A 60 19.78 2.12 15.82
CA ASP A 60 20.39 1.44 16.98
C ASP A 60 19.31 0.92 17.96
N SER A 61 18.21 1.66 18.07
CA SER A 61 17.03 1.26 18.84
C SER A 61 15.76 1.67 18.09
N LEU A 62 14.89 0.71 17.79
CA LEU A 62 13.62 0.94 17.12
C LEU A 62 12.46 0.58 18.06
N GLN A 63 11.70 1.59 18.48
CA GLN A 63 10.53 1.41 19.33
C GLN A 63 9.37 0.75 18.57
N ILE A 64 8.43 0.15 19.29
CA ILE A 64 7.18 -0.34 18.69
C ILE A 64 6.45 0.84 18.01
N MET A 65 5.77 0.57 16.92
CA MET A 65 5.10 1.54 16.06
C MET A 65 6.04 2.59 15.44
N HIS A 66 7.33 2.27 15.32
CA HIS A 66 8.29 3.06 14.56
C HIS A 66 8.93 2.24 13.44
N PHE A 67 9.27 2.89 12.34
CA PHE A 67 10.07 2.35 11.25
C PHE A 67 11.41 3.09 11.18
N CYS A 68 12.40 2.48 10.55
CA CYS A 68 13.72 3.07 10.45
C CYS A 68 13.93 3.75 9.10
N ASN A 69 13.95 5.07 9.10
CA ASN A 69 14.28 5.86 7.92
C ASN A 69 15.78 6.20 7.92
N ASN A 70 16.60 5.32 7.35
CA ASN A 70 18.04 5.53 7.16
C ASN A 70 18.77 5.98 8.45
N GLY A 71 18.62 5.19 9.50
CA GLY A 71 19.21 5.43 10.83
C GLY A 71 18.41 6.36 11.73
N LYS A 72 17.29 6.93 11.25
CA LYS A 72 16.38 7.74 12.05
C LYS A 72 15.07 7.01 12.29
N ALA A 73 14.71 6.81 13.55
CA ALA A 73 13.41 6.23 13.91
C ALA A 73 12.29 7.25 13.68
N GLU A 74 11.23 6.82 13.00
CA GLU A 74 10.04 7.64 12.70
C GLU A 74 8.77 6.84 12.98
N ILE A 75 7.68 7.53 13.33
CA ILE A 75 6.40 6.89 13.66
C ILE A 75 5.79 6.26 12.41
N CYS A 76 5.29 5.04 12.54
CA CYS A 76 4.57 4.38 11.47
C CYS A 76 3.24 5.09 11.19
N SER A 77 3.09 5.61 9.98
CA SER A 77 1.88 6.30 9.54
C SER A 77 1.63 6.05 8.04
N PRO A 78 0.36 5.93 7.61
CA PRO A 78 0.01 5.69 6.21
C PRO A 78 0.55 6.75 5.26
N LEU A 79 0.85 7.95 5.77
CA LEU A 79 1.31 9.10 4.98
C LEU A 79 2.85 9.22 4.92
N SER A 80 3.60 8.39 5.65
CA SER A 80 5.04 8.57 5.83
C SER A 80 5.91 8.02 4.68
N GLY A 81 5.31 7.44 3.63
CA GLY A 81 6.07 6.88 2.49
C GLY A 81 7.09 5.82 2.92
N MET A 82 6.71 4.97 3.87
CA MET A 82 7.61 4.03 4.55
C MET A 82 8.19 3.01 3.56
N ASN A 83 9.51 2.85 3.60
CA ASN A 83 10.24 1.90 2.76
C ASN A 83 10.89 0.76 3.56
N THR A 84 10.89 0.81 4.90
CA THR A 84 11.30 -0.30 5.76
C THR A 84 10.10 -0.81 6.57
N PRO A 85 10.11 -2.05 7.06
CA PRO A 85 9.06 -2.55 7.95
C PRO A 85 8.90 -1.70 9.22
N CYS A 86 7.65 -1.51 9.62
CA CYS A 86 7.30 -0.99 10.92
C CYS A 86 7.61 -2.04 12.02
N SER A 87 8.17 -1.59 13.14
CA SER A 87 8.39 -2.44 14.31
C SER A 87 7.08 -2.71 15.04
N CYS A 88 6.55 -3.92 14.86
CA CYS A 88 5.27 -4.35 15.44
C CYS A 88 5.46 -5.56 16.35
N GLY A 89 6.50 -5.57 17.19
CA GLY A 89 6.82 -6.69 18.06
C GLY A 89 7.31 -7.92 17.27
N ILE A 90 6.50 -8.99 17.25
CA ILE A 90 6.85 -10.22 16.52
C ILE A 90 6.35 -10.23 15.06
N ALA A 91 5.45 -9.31 14.71
CA ALA A 91 4.94 -9.21 13.35
C ALA A 91 6.01 -8.65 12.40
N LYS A 92 6.07 -9.21 11.19
CA LYS A 92 7.04 -8.85 10.14
C LYS A 92 6.34 -8.19 8.98
N ASN A 93 7.08 -7.40 8.20
CA ASN A 93 6.62 -6.77 6.96
C ASN A 93 5.36 -5.89 7.12
N CYS A 94 5.07 -5.39 8.31
CA CYS A 94 3.97 -4.45 8.51
C CYS A 94 4.35 -3.07 7.97
N ALA A 95 3.41 -2.39 7.33
CA ALA A 95 3.44 -0.94 7.17
C ALA A 95 2.88 -0.26 8.43
N ILE A 96 1.76 -0.76 8.94
CA ILE A 96 1.10 -0.25 10.16
C ILE A 96 0.79 -1.43 11.07
N CYS A 97 1.07 -1.30 12.37
CA CYS A 97 0.69 -2.31 13.36
C CYS A 97 -0.79 -2.15 13.72
N SER A 98 -1.51 -3.26 13.80
CA SER A 98 -2.78 -3.32 14.52
C SER A 98 -2.52 -3.62 16.00
N SER A 99 -1.56 -4.50 16.27
CA SER A 99 -1.09 -4.87 17.60
C SER A 99 0.41 -5.24 17.56
N PRO A 100 1.07 -5.52 18.71
CA PRO A 100 2.45 -6.04 18.74
C PRO A 100 2.63 -7.46 18.17
N ALA A 101 1.58 -8.05 17.59
CA ALA A 101 1.63 -9.37 16.96
C ALA A 101 0.94 -9.43 15.59
N THR A 102 0.27 -8.34 15.14
CA THR A 102 -0.47 -8.32 13.88
C THR A 102 -0.36 -6.98 13.17
N CYS A 103 -0.36 -7.02 11.84
CA CYS A 103 -0.37 -5.86 10.99
C CYS A 103 -1.80 -5.38 10.72
N PHE A 104 -2.00 -4.07 10.68
CA PHE A 104 -3.19 -3.45 10.11
C PHE A 104 -3.08 -3.33 8.59
N SER A 105 -1.87 -3.06 8.11
CA SER A 105 -1.54 -3.05 6.68
C SER A 105 -0.12 -3.54 6.47
N CYS A 106 0.13 -4.14 5.31
CA CYS A 106 1.44 -4.67 4.93
C CYS A 106 2.28 -3.64 4.18
N LEU A 107 3.59 -3.82 4.28
CA LEU A 107 4.58 -3.09 3.48
C LEU A 107 4.36 -3.38 2.00
N GLN A 108 4.76 -2.45 1.13
CA GLN A 108 4.58 -2.57 -0.32
C GLN A 108 5.11 -3.93 -0.82
N GLY A 109 4.32 -4.61 -1.65
CA GLY A 109 4.63 -5.93 -2.21
C GLY A 109 4.09 -7.11 -1.40
N PHE A 110 3.68 -6.89 -0.14
CA PHE A 110 3.14 -7.94 0.73
C PHE A 110 1.60 -7.88 0.81
N GLN A 111 1.00 -9.05 0.91
CA GLN A 111 -0.44 -9.24 1.08
C GLN A 111 -0.79 -9.32 2.57
N LEU A 112 -1.89 -8.66 2.97
CA LEU A 112 -2.47 -8.82 4.31
C LEU A 112 -3.34 -10.06 4.33
N ASN A 113 -2.95 -11.04 5.15
CA ASN A 113 -3.71 -12.25 5.37
C ASN A 113 -4.82 -12.04 6.42
N GLU A 114 -5.78 -12.96 6.47
CA GLU A 114 -6.92 -12.88 7.40
C GLU A 114 -6.50 -12.89 8.88
N ASP A 115 -5.36 -13.50 9.21
CA ASP A 115 -4.78 -13.54 10.55
C ASP A 115 -3.98 -12.27 10.91
N GLY A 116 -3.88 -11.30 9.99
CA GLY A 116 -3.12 -10.08 10.15
C GLY A 116 -1.61 -10.23 9.90
N SER A 117 -1.17 -11.34 9.32
CA SER A 117 0.22 -11.55 8.90
C SER A 117 0.50 -10.96 7.49
N CYS A 118 1.79 -10.71 7.22
CA CYS A 118 2.30 -10.16 5.96
C CYS A 118 3.47 -11.01 5.46
N ASP A 119 3.27 -12.32 5.33
CA ASP A 119 4.29 -13.29 4.91
C ASP A 119 4.21 -13.67 3.42
N SER A 120 3.09 -13.33 2.78
CA SER A 120 2.78 -13.68 1.39
C SER A 120 2.94 -12.47 0.48
N CYS A 121 3.43 -12.68 -0.74
CA CYS A 121 3.55 -11.60 -1.72
C CYS A 121 2.21 -11.30 -2.38
N LEU A 122 2.00 -10.04 -2.77
CA LEU A 122 0.86 -9.66 -3.59
C LEU A 122 0.85 -10.42 -4.92
N PRO A 123 -0.34 -10.72 -5.49
CA PRO A 123 -0.45 -11.28 -6.83
C PRO A 123 0.34 -10.44 -7.85
N GLY A 124 1.18 -11.10 -8.65
CA GLY A 124 2.07 -10.41 -9.60
C GLY A 124 3.36 -9.86 -8.98
N SER A 125 3.67 -10.19 -7.73
CA SER A 125 5.00 -10.00 -7.14
C SER A 125 5.73 -11.33 -7.05
N GLN A 126 7.06 -11.30 -7.18
CA GLN A 126 7.92 -12.46 -7.03
C GLN A 126 8.56 -12.42 -5.64
N GLN A 127 8.48 -13.55 -4.92
CA GLN A 127 9.23 -13.74 -3.69
C GLN A 127 10.69 -14.04 -4.04
N ILE A 128 11.60 -13.22 -3.52
CA ILE A 128 13.04 -13.40 -3.65
C ILE A 128 13.61 -13.29 -2.24
N GLY A 129 14.05 -14.41 -1.69
CA GLY A 129 14.38 -14.53 -0.28
C GLY A 129 13.17 -14.24 0.63
N ALA A 130 13.36 -13.38 1.62
CA ALA A 130 12.31 -12.94 2.54
C ALA A 130 11.50 -11.74 2.04
N HIS A 131 11.72 -11.30 0.79
CA HIS A 131 11.21 -10.05 0.26
C HIS A 131 10.33 -10.26 -0.97
N CYS A 132 9.37 -9.37 -1.16
CA CYS A 132 8.45 -9.38 -2.29
C CYS A 132 8.79 -8.24 -3.24
N TYR A 133 9.19 -8.59 -4.47
CA TYR A 133 9.51 -7.63 -5.51
C TYR A 133 8.39 -7.61 -6.54
N GLY A 134 7.93 -6.43 -6.91
CA GLY A 134 7.06 -6.29 -8.07
C GLY A 134 7.84 -6.68 -9.33
N VAL A 135 7.43 -7.73 -10.03
CA VAL A 135 7.97 -7.99 -11.36
C VAL A 135 7.46 -6.89 -12.29
N GLY A 136 8.37 -6.24 -12.99
CA GLY A 136 8.18 -5.00 -13.71
C GLY A 136 6.83 -4.89 -14.43
N ASN A 137 5.92 -4.15 -13.81
CA ASN A 137 5.12 -3.14 -14.46
C ASN A 137 5.11 -1.94 -13.52
N SER A 138 5.96 -0.96 -13.84
CA SER A 138 5.75 0.42 -13.37
C SER A 138 4.27 0.75 -13.53
N HIS A 139 3.54 0.89 -12.42
CA HIS A 139 2.12 1.27 -12.42
C HIS A 139 1.26 0.52 -13.46
N ALA A 140 1.06 -0.79 -13.28
CA ALA A 140 -0.20 -1.37 -13.70
C ALA A 140 -1.16 -1.28 -12.52
N ILE A 141 -1.80 -0.11 -12.35
CA ILE A 141 -3.18 -0.14 -11.86
C ILE A 141 -3.87 -1.06 -12.86
N PRO A 142 -4.47 -2.18 -12.45
CA PRO A 142 -5.26 -2.95 -13.39
C PRO A 142 -6.25 -2.00 -14.05
N ASP A 143 -6.22 -1.89 -15.37
CA ASP A 143 -6.96 -0.92 -16.20
C ASP A 143 -8.50 -0.99 -15.99
N TRP A 144 -8.99 -1.94 -15.18
CA TRP A 144 -10.38 -2.03 -14.73
C TRP A 144 -10.71 -1.23 -13.45
N GLN A 145 -9.71 -0.77 -12.68
CA GLN A 145 -9.93 0.00 -11.44
C GLN A 145 -9.90 1.52 -11.64
N ALA A 146 -9.34 2.04 -12.75
CA ALA A 146 -9.47 3.46 -13.11
C ALA A 146 -10.90 3.81 -13.57
N ALA A 147 -11.66 2.85 -14.09
CA ALA A 147 -13.04 3.08 -14.52
C ALA A 147 -14.03 3.23 -13.35
N LEU A 148 -13.81 2.58 -12.20
CA LEU A 148 -14.78 2.55 -11.09
C LEU A 148 -14.82 3.85 -10.26
N ILE A 149 -13.73 4.61 -10.22
CA ILE A 149 -13.69 5.89 -9.49
C ILE A 149 -14.57 6.95 -10.19
N ILE A 150 -14.77 6.83 -11.51
CA ILE A 150 -15.64 7.74 -12.28
C ILE A 150 -17.13 7.38 -12.07
N PHE A 151 -17.48 6.09 -11.98
CA PHE A 151 -18.87 5.65 -11.78
C PHE A 151 -19.45 6.04 -10.41
N LEU A 152 -18.64 6.08 -9.34
CA LEU A 152 -19.13 6.54 -8.03
C LEU A 152 -19.44 8.04 -8.00
N SER A 153 -18.81 8.85 -8.84
CA SER A 153 -19.11 10.28 -8.91
C SER A 153 -20.42 10.57 -9.65
N LEU A 154 -20.73 9.82 -10.70
CA LEU A 154 -21.96 10.01 -11.48
C LEU A 154 -23.20 9.46 -10.76
N GLU A 155 -23.12 8.28 -10.13
CA GLU A 155 -24.26 7.69 -9.41
C GLU A 155 -24.66 8.52 -8.17
N VAL A 156 -23.69 9.14 -7.49
CA VAL A 156 -23.98 10.07 -6.38
C VAL A 156 -24.63 11.35 -6.88
N ILE A 157 -24.25 11.88 -8.05
CA ILE A 157 -24.87 13.08 -8.63
C ILE A 157 -26.34 12.81 -9.03
N TRP A 158 -26.65 11.67 -9.66
CA TRP A 158 -28.03 11.29 -9.98
C TRP A 158 -28.86 11.02 -8.72
N GLY A 159 -28.28 10.38 -7.71
CA GLY A 159 -28.93 10.17 -6.41
C GLY A 159 -29.26 11.46 -5.68
N VAL A 160 -28.32 12.42 -5.65
CA VAL A 160 -28.51 13.73 -4.99
C VAL A 160 -29.49 14.61 -5.76
N LEU A 161 -29.40 14.69 -7.09
CA LEU A 161 -30.37 15.45 -7.91
C LEU A 161 -31.78 14.84 -7.82
N GLY A 162 -31.88 13.51 -7.81
CA GLY A 162 -33.14 12.79 -7.60
C GLY A 162 -33.75 13.08 -6.24
N MET A 163 -32.96 13.02 -5.17
CA MET A 163 -33.44 13.36 -3.82
C MET A 163 -33.88 14.82 -3.71
N VAL A 164 -33.08 15.79 -4.18
CA VAL A 164 -33.44 17.22 -4.12
C VAL A 164 -34.73 17.50 -4.88
N SER A 165 -34.90 16.90 -6.06
CA SER A 165 -36.12 17.04 -6.87
C SER A 165 -37.34 16.43 -6.18
N TYR A 166 -37.20 15.24 -5.58
CA TYR A 166 -38.29 14.58 -4.84
C TYR A 166 -38.71 15.38 -3.61
N PHE A 167 -37.75 15.86 -2.80
CA PHE A 167 -38.06 16.67 -1.62
C PHE A 167 -38.66 18.04 -2.00
N GLY A 168 -38.21 18.65 -3.09
CA GLY A 168 -38.79 19.88 -3.64
C GLY A 168 -40.24 19.71 -4.08
N ALA A 169 -40.53 18.66 -4.86
CA ALA A 169 -41.89 18.34 -5.30
C ALA A 169 -42.82 18.05 -4.11
N LYS A 170 -42.35 17.28 -3.11
CA LYS A 170 -43.13 16.98 -1.90
C LYS A 170 -43.46 18.24 -1.11
N ARG A 171 -42.50 19.17 -0.93
CA ARG A 171 -42.75 20.46 -0.27
C ARG A 171 -43.75 21.33 -1.04
N LEU A 172 -43.67 21.37 -2.38
CA LEU A 172 -44.60 22.13 -3.22
C LEU A 172 -46.04 21.60 -3.12
N ILE A 173 -46.23 20.28 -3.06
CA ILE A 173 -47.54 19.66 -2.86
C ILE A 173 -48.11 20.08 -1.50
N THR A 174 -47.33 19.94 -0.42
CA THR A 174 -47.79 20.37 0.92
C THR A 174 -48.14 21.85 0.99
N ILE A 175 -47.38 22.73 0.34
CA ILE A 175 -47.68 24.17 0.30
C ILE A 175 -48.99 24.44 -0.47
N ARG A 176 -49.23 23.74 -1.58
CA ARG A 176 -50.48 23.87 -2.34
C ARG A 176 -51.68 23.39 -1.52
N ASP A 177 -51.54 22.28 -0.82
CA ASP A 177 -52.60 21.73 0.03
C ASP A 177 -52.92 22.69 1.19
N VAL A 178 -51.89 23.22 1.86
CA VAL A 178 -52.07 24.22 2.92
C VAL A 178 -52.71 25.50 2.37
N LYS A 179 -52.30 25.98 1.20
CA LYS A 179 -52.90 27.17 0.57
C LYS A 179 -54.38 26.94 0.21
N ALA A 180 -54.73 25.74 -0.27
CA ALA A 180 -56.11 25.36 -0.56
C ALA A 180 -56.96 25.33 0.72
N GLN A 181 -56.43 24.81 1.83
CA GLN A 181 -57.11 24.84 3.14
C GLN A 181 -57.33 26.26 3.65
N ILE A 182 -56.32 27.14 3.52
CA ILE A 182 -56.43 28.55 3.94
C ILE A 182 -57.51 29.29 3.12
N GLN A 183 -57.60 29.03 1.81
CA GLN A 183 -58.63 29.65 0.97
C GLN A 183 -60.03 29.18 1.34
N ALA A 184 -60.22 27.87 1.56
CA ALA A 184 -61.50 27.30 1.98
C ALA A 184 -62.01 27.87 3.31
N GLN A 185 -61.11 28.18 4.25
CA GLN A 185 -61.42 28.83 5.53
C GLN A 185 -61.74 30.32 5.38
N SER A 186 -61.17 31.00 4.38
CA SER A 186 -61.47 32.41 4.09
C SER A 186 -62.85 32.58 3.46
N ASP A 187 -63.27 31.65 2.60
CA ASP A 187 -64.56 31.74 1.90
C ASP A 187 -65.74 31.45 2.85
N THR A 188 -65.56 30.58 3.85
CA THR A 188 -66.58 30.28 4.89
C THR A 188 -66.78 31.41 5.91
N LYS A 189 -65.88 32.39 5.97
CA LYS A 189 -65.97 33.51 6.92
C LYS A 189 -66.63 34.77 6.32
N ASN A 190 -66.85 34.77 4.99
CA ASN A 190 -67.42 35.89 4.24
C ASN A 190 -68.89 35.65 3.83
N GLU A 191 -69.54 34.61 4.36
CA GLU A 191 -70.96 34.30 4.25
C GLU A 191 -71.64 34.51 5.62
#